data_AF-A0A9X9Z4Z5-F1
#
_entry.id   AF-A0A9X9Z4Z5-F1
#
_cell.length_a   1.000
_cell.length_b   1.000
_cell.length_c   1.000
_cell.angle_alpha   90.00
_cell.angle_beta   90.00
_cell.angle_gamma   90.00
#
_symmetry.space_group_name_H-M   'P 1'
#
loop_
_entity.id
_entity.type
_entity.pdbx_description
1 polymer ?
#
loop_
_entity_poly.entity_id
_entity_poly.type
_entity_poly.pdbx_seq_one_letter_code
_entity_poly.pdbx_strand_id
1 'polypeptide(L)'
;MLVAMGWSNERIAGALDVTQPTLRKHYFAELRLRDVARDRIDSEVLMKLWEGVQAGSVSAIRQFRAELDRNDLMEYGQTRKPRKAAPADKPVKVPKLGKKEQAELDARSPDAGSTLGELMARRQQGLNS
;
A
#
# COMPACT_ATOMS: atom_id res chain seq x y z
N MET A 1 -24.23 8.59 -16.73
CA MET A 1 -24.45 8.91 -15.29
C MET A 1 -24.36 7.70 -14.37
N LEU A 2 -25.07 6.59 -14.62
CA LEU A 2 -25.10 5.43 -13.69
C LEU A 2 -23.72 4.84 -13.39
N VAL A 3 -22.85 4.78 -14.41
CA VAL A 3 -21.46 4.30 -14.28
C VAL A 3 -20.62 5.22 -13.38
N ALA A 4 -20.81 6.53 -13.49
CA ALA A 4 -20.08 7.56 -12.72
C ALA A 4 -20.48 7.60 -11.24
N MET A 5 -21.69 7.16 -10.91
CA MET A 5 -22.14 7.03 -9.51
C MET A 5 -21.52 5.82 -8.79
N GLY A 6 -20.65 5.04 -9.45
CA GLY A 6 -19.94 3.93 -8.84
C GLY A 6 -20.78 2.66 -8.68
N TRP A 7 -21.96 2.59 -9.30
CA TRP A 7 -22.87 1.43 -9.16
C TRP A 7 -22.27 0.14 -9.73
N SER A 8 -22.67 -0.99 -9.15
CA SER A 8 -22.30 -2.32 -9.65
C SER A 8 -22.97 -2.61 -11.00
N ASN A 9 -22.32 -3.43 -11.83
CA ASN A 9 -22.85 -3.78 -13.15
C ASN A 9 -24.21 -4.51 -13.08
N GLU A 10 -24.51 -5.22 -11.99
CA GLU A 10 -25.84 -5.83 -11.74
C GLU A 10 -26.92 -4.77 -11.60
N ARG A 11 -26.64 -3.74 -10.79
CA ARG A 11 -27.59 -2.65 -10.55
C ARG A 11 -27.81 -1.80 -11.79
N ILE A 12 -26.75 -1.58 -12.58
CA ILE A 12 -26.86 -0.87 -13.86
C ILE A 12 -27.68 -1.69 -14.87
N ALA A 13 -27.44 -3.00 -14.94
CA ALA A 13 -28.20 -3.89 -15.82
C ALA A 13 -29.69 -3.89 -15.45
N GLY A 14 -30.02 -3.97 -14.15
CA GLY A 14 -31.40 -3.88 -13.67
C GLY A 14 -32.05 -2.52 -13.91
N ALA A 15 -31.31 -1.41 -13.83
CA ALA A 15 -31.85 -0.09 -14.13
C ALA A 15 -32.12 0.15 -15.62
N LEU A 16 -31.49 -0.64 -16.49
CA LEU A 16 -31.63 -0.57 -17.94
C LEU A 16 -32.53 -1.69 -18.49
N ASP A 17 -33.12 -2.51 -17.63
CA ASP A 17 -33.91 -3.70 -17.99
C ASP A 17 -33.18 -4.66 -18.96
N VAL A 18 -31.85 -4.77 -18.82
CA VAL A 18 -31.01 -5.67 -19.63
C VAL A 18 -30.31 -6.71 -18.77
N THR A 19 -29.89 -7.81 -19.39
CA THR A 19 -29.04 -8.80 -18.73
C THR A 19 -27.58 -8.32 -18.65
N GLN A 20 -26.83 -8.81 -17.67
CA GLN A 20 -25.40 -8.48 -17.53
C GLN A 20 -24.55 -8.81 -18.78
N PRO A 21 -24.72 -9.95 -19.46
CA PRO A 21 -24.00 -10.23 -20.70
C PRO A 21 -24.27 -9.19 -21.79
N THR A 22 -25.52 -8.73 -21.92
CA THR A 22 -25.90 -7.67 -22.87
C THR A 22 -25.22 -6.35 -22.53
N LEU A 23 -25.18 -5.98 -21.24
CA LEU A 23 -24.50 -4.78 -20.76
C LEU A 23 -23.00 -4.79 -21.13
N ARG A 24 -22.31 -5.91 -20.87
CA ARG A 24 -20.88 -6.05 -21.19
C ARG A 24 -20.60 -6.02 -22.69
N LYS A 25 -21.51 -6.50 -23.53
CA LYS A 25 -21.32 -6.58 -24.98
C LYS A 25 -21.59 -5.25 -25.69
N HIS A 26 -22.69 -4.58 -25.34
CA HIS A 26 -23.16 -3.40 -26.06
C HIS A 26 -22.71 -2.08 -25.42
N TYR A 27 -22.49 -2.07 -24.10
CA TYR A 27 -22.14 -0.86 -23.34
C TYR A 27 -20.69 -0.87 -22.83
N PHE A 28 -19.82 -1.69 -23.42
CA PHE A 28 -18.40 -1.76 -23.05
C PHE A 28 -17.70 -0.41 -23.15
N ALA A 29 -18.01 0.37 -24.18
CA ALA A 29 -17.43 1.70 -24.38
C ALA A 29 -17.79 2.65 -23.22
N GLU A 30 -19.03 2.61 -22.75
CA GLU A 30 -19.51 3.43 -21.63
C GLU A 30 -18.91 2.97 -20.29
N LEU A 31 -18.78 1.66 -20.09
CA LEU A 31 -18.13 1.09 -18.90
C LEU A 31 -16.67 1.49 -18.79
N ARG A 32 -15.98 1.64 -19.93
CA ARG A 32 -14.57 2.07 -19.97
C ARG A 32 -14.39 3.55 -19.62
N LEU A 33 -15.43 4.36 -19.78
CA LEU A 33 -15.43 5.78 -19.45
C LEU A 33 -15.77 6.05 -17.98
N ARG A 34 -15.71 5.04 -17.11
CA ARG A 34 -16.12 5.18 -15.71
C ARG A 34 -15.40 6.28 -14.95
N ASP A 35 -14.09 6.37 -15.12
CA ASP A 35 -13.27 7.37 -14.45
C ASP A 35 -13.58 8.77 -15.01
N VAL A 36 -13.57 8.90 -16.34
CA VAL A 36 -13.90 10.17 -17.03
C VAL A 36 -15.33 10.63 -16.73
N ALA A 37 -16.27 9.71 -16.62
CA ALA A 37 -17.66 10.03 -16.32
C ALA A 37 -17.82 10.51 -14.87
N ARG A 38 -16.97 10.05 -13.94
CA ARG A 38 -16.91 10.57 -12.58
C ARG A 38 -16.44 12.02 -12.58
N ASP A 39 -15.30 12.29 -13.23
CA ASP A 39 -14.72 13.63 -13.32
C ASP A 39 -15.69 14.63 -13.96
N ARG A 40 -16.46 14.19 -14.97
CA ARG A 40 -17.51 15.00 -15.60
C ARG A 40 -18.63 15.39 -14.63
N ILE A 41 -19.12 14.46 -13.81
CA ILE A 41 -20.16 14.78 -12.81
C ILE A 41 -19.60 15.74 -11.78
N ASP A 42 -18.40 15.49 -11.27
CA ASP A 42 -17.79 16.34 -10.26
C ASP A 42 -17.56 17.77 -10.82
N SER A 43 -17.18 17.89 -12.10
CA SER A 43 -17.09 19.17 -12.81
C SER A 43 -18.44 19.89 -12.93
N GLU A 44 -19.51 19.18 -13.33
CA GLU A 44 -20.85 19.75 -13.44
C GLU A 44 -21.38 20.24 -12.08
N VAL A 45 -21.13 19.48 -11.01
CA VAL A 45 -21.50 19.85 -9.64
C VAL A 45 -20.75 21.11 -9.20
N LEU A 46 -19.43 21.17 -9.44
CA LEU A 46 -18.62 22.35 -9.14
C LEU A 46 -19.11 23.59 -9.88
N MET A 47 -19.47 23.45 -11.15
CA MET A 47 -20.04 24.56 -11.94
C MET A 47 -21.35 25.08 -11.33
N LYS A 48 -22.24 24.18 -10.90
CA LYS A 48 -23.49 24.57 -10.23
C LYS A 48 -23.28 25.18 -8.86
N LEU A 49 -22.31 24.68 -8.09
CA LEU A 49 -21.92 25.29 -6.84
C LEU A 49 -21.37 26.71 -7.07
N TRP A 50 -20.55 26.90 -8.10
CA TRP A 50 -20.02 28.22 -8.47
C TRP A 50 -21.13 29.20 -8.83
N GLU A 51 -22.13 28.81 -9.62
CA GLU A 51 -23.32 29.63 -9.88
C GLU A 51 -24.00 30.05 -8.57
N GLY A 52 -24.15 29.14 -7.61
CA GLY A 52 -24.71 29.43 -6.29
C GLY A 52 -23.84 30.36 -5.42
N VAL A 53 -22.51 30.27 -5.54
CA VAL A 53 -21.56 31.20 -4.91
C VAL A 53 -21.74 32.60 -5.47
N GLN A 54 -21.83 32.73 -6.79
CA GLN A 54 -22.05 34.02 -7.46
C GLN A 54 -23.40 34.64 -7.10
N ALA A 55 -24.41 33.81 -6.85
CA ALA A 55 -25.72 34.23 -6.33
C ALA A 55 -25.70 34.63 -4.83
N GLY A 56 -24.56 34.51 -4.14
CA GLY A 56 -24.42 34.89 -2.74
C GLY A 56 -24.99 33.88 -1.74
N SER A 57 -25.27 32.64 -2.17
CA SER A 57 -25.77 31.61 -1.27
C SER A 57 -24.68 31.11 -0.33
N VAL A 58 -24.85 31.37 0.98
CA VAL A 58 -23.89 30.96 2.02
C VAL A 58 -23.71 29.44 2.07
N SER A 59 -24.78 28.68 1.78
CA SER A 59 -24.69 27.21 1.74
C SER A 59 -23.84 26.72 0.55
N ALA A 60 -23.96 27.35 -0.62
CA ALA A 60 -23.14 27.05 -1.78
C ALA A 60 -21.67 27.41 -1.54
N ILE A 61 -21.40 28.57 -0.92
CA ILE A 61 -20.04 29.01 -0.54
C ILE A 61 -19.38 28.01 0.41
N ARG A 62 -20.11 27.57 1.44
CA ARG A 62 -19.59 26.56 2.37
C ARG A 62 -19.27 25.25 1.67
N GLN A 63 -20.18 24.76 0.82
CA GLN A 63 -19.98 23.50 0.12
C GLN A 63 -18.83 23.59 -0.88
N PHE A 64 -18.72 24.69 -1.62
CA PHE A 64 -17.64 24.93 -2.56
C PHE A 64 -16.27 24.97 -1.87
N ARG A 65 -16.16 25.67 -0.72
CA ARG A 65 -14.93 25.66 0.09
C ARG A 65 -14.55 24.26 0.56
N ALA A 66 -15.51 23.45 1.01
CA ALA A 66 -15.24 22.08 1.42
C ALA A 66 -14.71 21.20 0.27
N GLU A 67 -15.20 21.40 -0.96
CA GLU A 67 -14.68 20.71 -2.14
C GLU A 67 -13.27 21.21 -2.52
N LEU A 68 -12.98 22.51 -2.38
CA LEU A 68 -11.62 23.04 -2.55
C LEU A 68 -10.65 22.43 -1.53
N ASP A 69 -11.02 22.42 -0.24
CA ASP A 69 -10.18 21.85 0.82
C ASP A 69 -9.90 20.36 0.57
N ARG A 70 -10.89 19.61 0.07
CA ARG A 70 -10.72 18.20 -0.32
C ARG A 70 -9.74 18.05 -1.48
N ASN A 71 -9.80 18.92 -2.48
CA ASN A 71 -8.89 18.90 -3.62
C ASN A 71 -7.45 19.24 -3.19
N ASP A 72 -7.28 20.25 -2.34
CA ASP A 72 -5.98 20.63 -1.79
C ASP A 72 -5.36 19.46 -0.99
N LEU A 73 -6.15 18.79 -0.15
CA LEU A 73 -5.70 17.59 0.58
C LEU A 73 -5.27 16.46 -0.36
N MET A 74 -5.97 16.25 -1.48
CA MET A 74 -5.55 15.29 -2.50
C MET A 74 -4.23 15.68 -3.15
N GLU A 75 -4.03 16.96 -3.48
CA GLU A 75 -2.76 17.46 -4.04
C GLU A 75 -1.60 17.28 -3.06
N TYR A 76 -1.79 17.57 -1.77
CA TYR A 76 -0.79 17.33 -0.73
C TYR A 76 -0.45 15.84 -0.57
N GLY A 77 -1.45 14.95 -0.69
CA GLY A 77 -1.25 13.50 -0.64
C GLY A 77 -0.50 12.94 -1.86
N GLN A 78 -0.67 13.55 -3.04
CA GLN A 78 -0.01 13.13 -4.28
C GLN A 78 1.40 13.71 -4.45
N THR A 79 1.61 14.96 -4.02
CA THR A 79 2.92 15.64 -4.07
C THR A 79 3.90 15.11 -3.02
N ARG A 80 3.39 14.61 -1.89
CA ARG A 80 4.16 13.78 -0.96
C ARG A 80 4.19 12.33 -1.46
N LYS A 81 4.86 12.09 -2.59
CA LYS A 81 5.47 10.77 -2.80
C LYS A 81 6.24 10.47 -1.52
N PRO A 82 5.98 9.34 -0.81
CA PRO A 82 6.82 8.97 0.29
C PRO A 82 8.22 8.86 -0.32
N ARG A 83 9.09 9.82 0.00
CA ARG A 83 10.54 9.64 -0.14
C ARG A 83 10.76 8.33 0.56
N LYS A 84 11.00 7.25 -0.21
CA LYS A 84 11.25 5.92 0.33
C LYS A 84 12.13 6.17 1.53
N ALA A 85 11.61 5.93 2.73
CA ALA A 85 12.44 6.01 3.91
C ALA A 85 13.65 5.17 3.56
N ALA A 86 14.84 5.78 3.61
CA ALA A 86 16.09 5.06 3.40
C ALA A 86 15.96 3.76 4.20
N PRO A 87 16.30 2.60 3.62
CA PRO A 87 15.95 1.31 4.20
C PRO A 87 16.44 1.28 5.64
N ALA A 88 15.52 1.45 6.59
CA ALA A 88 15.78 1.22 7.99
C ALA A 88 16.21 -0.23 8.09
N ASP A 89 17.37 -0.43 8.72
CA ASP A 89 18.12 -1.67 8.80
C ASP A 89 17.21 -2.89 8.90
N LYS A 90 17.13 -3.64 7.79
CA LYS A 90 16.61 -5.00 7.84
C LYS A 90 17.57 -5.76 8.77
N PRO A 91 17.09 -6.37 9.88
CA PRO A 91 17.95 -7.22 10.66
C PRO A 91 18.47 -8.34 9.75
N VAL A 92 19.79 -8.37 9.61
CA VAL A 92 20.52 -9.37 8.81
C VAL A 92 20.11 -10.74 9.33
N LYS A 93 19.42 -11.52 8.49
CA LYS A 93 19.14 -12.94 8.78
C LYS A 93 20.48 -13.65 8.87
N VAL A 94 20.93 -13.90 10.09
CA VAL A 94 22.09 -14.76 10.35
C VAL A 94 21.79 -16.12 9.74
N PRO A 95 22.60 -16.64 8.80
CA PRO A 95 22.38 -17.95 8.22
C PRO A 95 22.48 -18.99 9.34
N LYS A 96 21.46 -19.85 9.48
CA LYS A 96 21.53 -21.00 10.39
C LYS A 96 22.57 -21.98 9.84
N LEU A 97 23.78 -21.89 10.39
CA LEU A 97 24.86 -22.86 10.17
C LEU A 97 24.36 -24.25 10.59
N GLY A 98 24.68 -25.28 9.80
CA GLY A 98 24.20 -26.62 10.06
C GLY A 98 24.82 -27.20 11.34
N LYS A 99 24.06 -28.01 12.09
CA LYS A 99 24.50 -28.67 13.35
C LYS A 99 25.87 -29.36 13.27
N LYS A 100 26.32 -29.73 12.06
CA LYS A 100 27.62 -30.37 11.81
C LYS A 100 28.80 -29.40 11.89
N GLU A 101 28.67 -28.19 11.34
CA GLU A 101 29.75 -27.19 11.40
C GLU A 101 29.85 -26.56 12.79
N GLN A 102 28.75 -26.47 13.53
CA GLN A 102 28.75 -26.07 14.93
C GLN A 102 29.49 -27.07 15.83
N ALA A 103 29.30 -28.38 15.60
CA ALA A 103 30.03 -29.40 16.35
C ALA A 103 31.55 -29.37 16.12
N GLU A 104 32.00 -29.02 14.90
CA GLU A 104 33.43 -28.84 14.61
C GLU A 104 34.02 -27.58 15.26
N LEU A 105 33.25 -26.49 15.35
CA LEU A 105 33.65 -25.27 16.04
C LEU A 105 33.70 -25.47 17.56
N ASP A 106 32.75 -26.22 18.13
CA ASP A 106 32.71 -26.59 19.54
C ASP A 106 33.86 -27.54 19.89
N ALA A 107 34.20 -28.49 19.00
CA ALA A 107 35.36 -29.36 19.21
C ALA A 107 36.70 -28.59 19.15
N ARG A 108 36.76 -27.49 18.39
CA ARG A 108 37.94 -26.61 18.33
C ARG A 108 38.02 -25.65 19.52
N SER A 109 36.90 -25.40 20.20
CA SER A 109 36.81 -24.46 21.33
C SER A 109 36.41 -25.23 22.60
N PRO A 110 37.34 -25.93 23.26
CA PRO A 110 37.02 -26.68 24.46
C PRO A 110 36.49 -25.76 25.57
N ASP A 111 35.34 -26.11 26.13
CA ASP A 111 34.68 -25.38 27.21
C ASP A 111 35.50 -25.48 28.50
N ALA A 112 36.11 -24.37 28.92
CA ALA A 112 37.03 -24.29 30.06
C ALA A 112 36.33 -24.42 31.43
N GLY A 113 35.02 -24.63 31.46
CA GLY A 113 34.26 -24.84 32.70
C GLY A 113 34.26 -26.29 33.23
N SER A 114 34.86 -27.25 32.52
CA SER A 114 34.93 -28.65 32.95
C SER A 114 36.37 -29.12 33.15
N THR A 115 36.60 -30.02 34.13
CA THR A 115 37.92 -30.62 34.40
C THR A 115 38.52 -31.32 33.17
N LEU A 116 37.67 -31.86 32.30
CA LEU A 116 38.09 -32.45 31.03
C LEU A 116 38.54 -31.37 30.01
N GLY A 117 37.85 -30.23 29.96
CA GLY A 117 38.22 -29.09 29.10
C GLY A 117 39.56 -28.47 29.47
N GLU A 118 39.86 -28.36 30.77
CA GLU A 118 41.13 -27.86 31.28
C GLU A 118 42.31 -28.78 30.93
N LEU A 119 42.11 -30.10 31.01
CA LEU A 119 43.11 -31.09 30.59
C LEU A 119 43.35 -31.05 29.07
N MET A 120 42.31 -30.84 28.28
CA MET A 120 42.41 -30.72 26.82
C MET A 120 43.15 -29.44 26.42
N ALA A 121 42.88 -28.30 27.07
CA ALA A 121 43.61 -27.06 26.86
C ALA A 121 45.11 -27.19 27.19
N ARG A 122 45.44 -27.87 28.31
CA ARG A 122 46.83 -28.12 28.70
C ARG A 122 47.57 -29.02 27.71
N ARG A 123 46.91 -30.03 27.15
CA ARG A 123 47.48 -30.89 26.09
C ARG A 123 47.75 -30.10 24.82
N GLN A 124 46.86 -29.20 24.44
CA GLN A 124 47.01 -28.37 23.25
C GLN A 124 48.19 -27.39 23.38
N GLN A 125 48.44 -26.87 24.58
CA GLN A 125 49.61 -26.04 24.86
C GLN A 125 50.93 -26.82 24.81
N GLY A 126 50.96 -28.06 25.29
CA GLY A 126 52.14 -28.91 25.25
C GLY A 126 52.52 -29.48 23.87
N LEU A 127 51.62 -29.41 22.89
CA LEU A 127 51.88 -29.83 21.50
C LEU A 127 52.45 -28.70 20.62
N ASN A 128 52.32 -27.45 21.06
CA ASN A 128 52.81 -26.26 20.35
C ASN A 128 54.11 -25.69 20.97
N SER A 129 54.82 -26.49 21.78
CA SER A 129 56.14 -26.17 22.36
C SER A 129 57.22 -27.10 21.80
#